data_AF-A0A3D0VZW4-F1
#
_entry.id   AF-A0A3D0VZW4-F1
#
_cell.length_a   1.000
_cell.length_b   1.000
_cell.length_c   1.000
_cell.angle_alpha   90.00
_cell.angle_beta   90.00
_cell.angle_gamma   90.00
#
_symmetry.space_group_name_H-M   'P 1'
#
loop_
_entity.id
_entity.type
_entity.pdbx_description
1 polymer ?
#
loop_
_entity_poly.entity_id
_entity_poly.type
_entity_poly.pdbx_seq_one_letter_code
_entity_poly.pdbx_strand_id
1 'polypeptide(L)'
;MKRSTGQHPGGIVVVPKSKSIFDVTPIQFPADDPTSDWKTTHFDYHSFEANLLKLDILGHDDPTMIKFLMDYVSLNPTEFPFKRAQDIPLDDTKVYELFCGTEIINVQPHEIMSDVASYAIPEFGTPFTRQMLVDTKPKTFAGLVKISGLSHGTDVWLKNAQALVSGKTDFGKIPFNDIIACRDDIMVQLSDLGLQPLKAFEIMEFVRKGKPSKDKAKWLDYEQEMRKNNVPEWYIWSASQIKYMFPKAHATAYVIMAMRIAWFKVYKPLLFYSGFFSKRAVQFDYEIMVAGANAIRNKLTTLNESSFNLKVKDENLIVTLGVALEMTKRGYNFLPIDINRSDATTFTMEDKGLRMPFSAIDGLGASVAYDIISKRTEKPFTTREDVKERTKINKTVFEKLEQFGAFKDLNVENSVIEAGLFAL
;
A
#
# COMPACT_ATOMS: atom_id res chain seq x y z
N MET A 1 -17.60 -19.54 -18.67
CA MET A 1 -16.79 -20.78 -18.84
C MET A 1 -15.58 -20.71 -17.92
N LYS A 2 -15.27 -21.79 -17.19
CA LYS A 2 -14.08 -21.90 -16.32
C LYS A 2 -12.81 -21.97 -17.18
N ARG A 3 -11.76 -21.21 -16.84
CA ARG A 3 -10.50 -21.13 -17.61
C ARG A 3 -9.30 -21.75 -16.89
N SER A 4 -9.24 -21.67 -15.57
CA SER A 4 -8.16 -22.23 -14.74
C SER A 4 -8.65 -22.51 -13.32
N THR A 5 -7.80 -23.15 -12.51
CA THR A 5 -7.90 -23.22 -11.04
C THR A 5 -6.69 -22.55 -10.42
N GLY A 6 -6.76 -22.19 -9.14
CA GLY A 6 -5.69 -21.50 -8.44
C GLY A 6 -5.82 -21.60 -6.93
N GLN A 7 -5.02 -20.82 -6.21
CA GLN A 7 -5.01 -20.78 -4.76
C GLN A 7 -5.80 -19.57 -4.24
N HIS A 8 -6.48 -19.73 -3.10
CA HIS A 8 -6.94 -18.57 -2.34
C HIS A 8 -5.72 -17.83 -1.77
N PRO A 9 -5.73 -16.49 -1.67
CA PRO A 9 -4.58 -15.69 -1.20
C PRO A 9 -4.08 -15.93 0.24
N GLY A 10 -4.54 -16.97 0.94
CA GLY A 10 -4.17 -17.25 2.34
C GLY A 10 -5.21 -18.00 3.17
N GLY A 11 -6.29 -18.47 2.56
CA GLY A 11 -7.39 -19.13 3.26
C GLY A 11 -7.07 -20.60 3.47
N ILE A 12 -6.96 -21.03 4.72
CA ILE A 12 -6.71 -22.41 5.12
C ILE A 12 -7.99 -23.02 5.68
N VAL A 13 -8.46 -24.11 5.05
CA VAL A 13 -9.64 -24.84 5.49
C VAL A 13 -9.25 -25.86 6.58
N VAL A 14 -9.92 -25.79 7.72
CA VAL A 14 -9.65 -26.67 8.86
C VAL A 14 -10.69 -27.79 8.92
N VAL A 15 -10.23 -29.02 8.73
CA VAL A 15 -11.09 -30.22 8.81
C VAL A 15 -11.00 -30.82 10.22
N PRO A 16 -12.13 -30.99 10.92
CA PRO A 16 -12.15 -31.66 12.22
C PRO A 16 -11.60 -33.08 12.12
N LYS A 17 -10.84 -33.54 13.13
CA LYS A 17 -10.24 -34.89 13.14
C LYS A 17 -11.25 -36.03 12.99
N SER A 18 -12.51 -35.79 13.37
CA SER A 18 -13.61 -36.75 13.26
C SER A 18 -14.30 -36.78 11.89
N LYS A 19 -13.83 -35.99 10.91
CA LYS A 19 -14.40 -35.84 9.57
C LYS A 19 -13.32 -35.95 8.52
N SER A 20 -13.74 -36.28 7.30
CA SER A 20 -12.89 -36.27 6.12
C SER A 20 -13.15 -35.03 5.28
N ILE A 21 -12.14 -34.51 4.59
CA ILE A 21 -12.34 -33.43 3.62
C ILE A 21 -13.34 -33.83 2.54
N PHE A 22 -13.35 -35.12 2.17
CA PHE A 22 -14.24 -35.70 1.16
C PHE A 22 -15.71 -35.74 1.58
N ASP A 23 -16.03 -35.50 2.86
CA ASP A 23 -17.40 -35.32 3.32
C ASP A 23 -18.00 -33.99 2.82
N VAL A 24 -17.15 -33.06 2.38
CA VAL A 24 -17.52 -31.68 2.01
C VAL A 24 -17.11 -31.35 0.58
N THR A 25 -15.87 -31.65 0.19
CA THR A 25 -15.34 -31.27 -1.13
C THR A 25 -14.23 -32.21 -1.59
N PRO A 26 -14.12 -32.50 -2.90
CA PRO A 26 -12.91 -33.09 -3.46
C PRO A 26 -11.70 -32.17 -3.26
N ILE A 27 -10.51 -32.72 -3.47
CA ILE A 27 -9.25 -31.95 -3.46
C ILE A 27 -8.55 -32.08 -4.80
N GLN A 28 -7.74 -31.08 -5.15
CA GLN A 28 -6.91 -31.08 -6.34
C GLN A 28 -5.60 -30.33 -6.08
N PHE A 29 -4.75 -30.23 -7.10
CA PHE A 29 -3.67 -29.27 -7.12
C PHE A 29 -4.12 -27.98 -7.82
N PRO A 30 -3.61 -26.80 -7.38
CA PRO A 30 -3.89 -25.54 -8.06
C PRO A 30 -3.19 -25.54 -9.43
N ALA A 31 -3.92 -25.12 -10.47
CA ALA A 31 -3.46 -25.16 -11.86
C ALA A 31 -2.91 -26.53 -12.32
N ASP A 32 -3.33 -27.61 -11.64
CA ASP A 32 -2.89 -28.98 -11.85
C ASP A 32 -1.37 -29.21 -11.74
N ASP A 33 -0.66 -28.36 -10.98
CA ASP A 33 0.77 -28.50 -10.71
C ASP A 33 1.02 -29.56 -9.61
N PRO A 34 1.56 -30.75 -9.95
CA PRO A 34 1.78 -31.82 -8.97
C PRO A 34 2.96 -31.54 -8.03
N THR A 35 3.76 -30.51 -8.31
CA THR A 35 4.90 -30.10 -7.47
C THR A 35 4.51 -29.09 -6.40
N SER A 36 3.25 -28.62 -6.39
CA SER A 36 2.77 -27.67 -5.39
C SER A 36 2.77 -28.27 -3.99
N ASP A 37 3.32 -27.50 -3.03
CA ASP A 37 3.36 -27.90 -1.61
C ASP A 37 1.97 -28.10 -0.98
N TRP A 38 0.92 -27.49 -1.58
CA TRP A 38 -0.43 -27.48 -1.05
C TRP A 38 -1.45 -28.06 -2.04
N LYS A 39 -2.34 -28.91 -1.52
CA LYS A 39 -3.60 -29.27 -2.20
C LYS A 39 -4.66 -28.21 -1.92
N THR A 40 -5.51 -27.93 -2.91
CA THR A 40 -6.63 -27.01 -2.80
C THR A 40 -7.96 -27.76 -2.76
N THR A 41 -8.99 -27.17 -2.16
CA THR A 41 -10.37 -27.65 -2.31
C THR A 41 -10.81 -27.50 -3.75
N HIS A 42 -11.61 -28.46 -4.24
CA HIS A 42 -12.14 -28.39 -5.61
C HIS A 42 -13.27 -27.37 -5.71
N PHE A 43 -14.11 -27.29 -4.68
CA PHE A 43 -15.07 -26.22 -4.52
C PHE A 43 -14.39 -24.96 -3.99
N ASP A 44 -14.88 -23.81 -4.40
CA ASP A 44 -14.52 -22.54 -3.78
C ASP A 44 -15.13 -22.46 -2.37
N TYR A 45 -14.53 -21.65 -1.48
CA TYR A 45 -14.92 -21.63 -0.08
C TYR A 45 -16.39 -21.21 0.15
N HIS A 46 -16.96 -20.34 -0.70
CA HIS A 46 -18.35 -19.90 -0.52
C HIS A 46 -19.35 -21.05 -0.67
N SER A 47 -19.00 -22.08 -1.43
CA SER A 47 -19.84 -23.26 -1.60
C SER A 47 -20.00 -24.10 -0.33
N PHE A 48 -19.11 -23.94 0.67
CA PHE A 48 -19.12 -24.72 1.91
C PHE A 48 -18.75 -23.91 3.17
N GLU A 49 -18.86 -22.58 3.12
CA GLU A 49 -18.46 -21.70 4.23
C GLU A 49 -19.22 -21.97 5.53
N ALA A 50 -20.44 -22.53 5.43
CA ALA A 50 -21.24 -22.96 6.58
C ALA A 50 -20.81 -24.31 7.18
N ASN A 51 -19.94 -25.06 6.51
CA ASN A 51 -19.57 -26.42 6.89
C ASN A 51 -18.20 -26.50 7.58
N LEU A 52 -17.21 -25.75 7.10
CA LEU A 52 -15.84 -25.81 7.59
C LEU A 52 -15.30 -24.42 7.96
N LEU A 53 -14.54 -24.38 9.05
CA LEU A 53 -13.84 -23.19 9.51
C LEU A 53 -12.68 -22.86 8.55
N LYS A 54 -12.47 -21.56 8.34
CA LYS A 54 -11.34 -21.03 7.59
C LYS A 54 -10.46 -20.14 8.47
N LEU A 55 -9.16 -20.31 8.37
CA LEU A 55 -8.17 -19.38 8.88
C LEU A 55 -7.65 -18.54 7.71
N ASP A 56 -7.85 -17.23 7.74
CA ASP A 56 -7.29 -16.31 6.75
C ASP A 56 -5.89 -15.85 7.21
N ILE A 57 -4.85 -16.51 6.68
CA ILE A 57 -3.43 -16.22 6.90
C ILE A 57 -2.91 -15.45 5.68
N LEU A 58 -3.22 -14.15 5.63
CA LEU A 58 -2.95 -13.29 4.49
C LEU A 58 -1.52 -12.72 4.52
N GLY A 59 -0.90 -12.57 3.35
CA GLY A 59 0.28 -11.73 3.17
C GLY A 59 -0.10 -10.25 3.09
N HIS A 60 0.70 -9.37 3.70
CA HIS A 60 0.46 -7.92 3.69
C HIS A 60 1.77 -7.14 3.83
N ASP A 61 1.84 -5.95 3.23
CA ASP A 61 3.06 -5.13 3.20
C ASP A 61 3.27 -4.30 4.47
N ASP A 62 2.21 -3.96 5.22
CA ASP A 62 2.31 -3.25 6.51
C ASP A 62 3.26 -3.96 7.50
N PRO A 63 3.11 -5.28 7.81
CA PRO A 63 4.07 -6.01 8.63
C PRO A 63 5.52 -5.94 8.11
N THR A 64 5.72 -6.06 6.80
CA THR A 64 7.06 -6.00 6.18
C THR A 64 7.67 -4.60 6.31
N MET A 65 6.87 -3.57 6.09
CA MET A 65 7.28 -2.16 6.22
C MET A 65 7.63 -1.83 7.66
N ILE A 66 6.76 -2.14 8.63
CA ILE A 66 7.03 -1.84 10.04
C ILE A 66 8.22 -2.66 10.55
N LYS A 67 8.39 -3.91 10.10
CA LYS A 67 9.59 -4.69 10.41
C LYS A 67 10.85 -4.01 9.92
N PHE A 68 10.89 -3.57 8.65
CA PHE A 68 12.04 -2.87 8.10
C PHE A 68 12.43 -1.64 8.94
N LEU A 69 11.43 -0.84 9.34
CA LEU A 69 11.64 0.34 10.18
C LEU A 69 12.15 -0.04 11.58
N MET A 70 11.55 -1.06 12.21
CA MET A 70 11.91 -1.49 13.56
C MET A 70 13.25 -2.24 13.63
N ASP A 71 13.66 -2.92 12.56
CA ASP A 71 15.00 -3.49 12.45
C ASP A 71 16.05 -2.37 12.53
N TYR A 72 15.82 -1.24 11.86
CA TYR A 72 16.68 -0.06 11.98
C TYR A 72 16.67 0.54 13.40
N VAL A 73 15.51 0.64 14.04
CA VAL A 73 15.39 1.09 15.44
C VAL A 73 16.20 0.20 16.38
N SER A 74 16.14 -1.12 16.17
CA SER A 74 16.85 -2.11 16.99
C SER A 74 18.38 -1.98 16.86
N LEU A 75 18.86 -1.60 15.67
CA LEU A 75 20.28 -1.35 15.42
C LEU A 75 20.75 0.02 15.97
N ASN A 76 19.84 0.99 16.11
CA ASN A 76 20.15 2.37 16.52
C ASN A 76 19.30 2.84 17.72
N PRO A 77 19.31 2.12 18.86
CA PRO A 77 18.33 2.31 19.94
C PRO A 77 18.40 3.69 20.62
N THR A 78 19.51 4.43 20.50
CA THR A 78 19.69 5.76 21.09
C THR A 78 19.01 6.87 20.28
N GLU A 79 18.62 6.59 19.03
CA GLU A 79 17.98 7.58 18.15
C GLU A 79 16.45 7.65 18.28
N PHE A 80 15.85 6.74 19.06
CA PHE A 80 14.40 6.55 19.13
C PHE A 80 13.89 6.50 20.57
N PRO A 81 12.70 7.04 20.85
CA PRO A 81 12.10 7.01 22.18
C PRO A 81 11.39 5.67 22.51
N PHE A 82 11.43 4.69 21.61
CA PHE A 82 10.73 3.41 21.74
C PHE A 82 11.61 2.25 21.28
N LYS A 83 11.29 1.04 21.78
CA LYS A 83 11.98 -0.21 21.39
C LYS A 83 11.06 -1.19 20.65
N ARG A 84 9.75 -1.07 20.82
CA ARG A 84 8.75 -1.93 20.16
C ARG A 84 7.81 -1.08 19.32
N ALA A 85 7.28 -1.63 18.24
CA ALA A 85 6.31 -0.94 17.40
C ALA A 85 5.06 -0.49 18.17
N GLN A 86 4.68 -1.24 19.22
CA GLN A 86 3.53 -0.93 20.06
C GLN A 86 3.71 0.32 20.92
N ASP A 87 4.96 0.73 21.16
CA ASP A 87 5.30 1.89 21.99
C ASP A 87 5.39 3.20 21.16
N ILE A 88 5.17 3.13 19.84
CA ILE A 88 5.11 4.32 18.98
C ILE A 88 3.82 5.09 19.29
N PRO A 89 3.90 6.41 19.59
CA PRO A 89 2.73 7.23 19.92
C PRO A 89 1.67 7.24 18.80
N LEU A 90 0.40 7.12 19.18
CA LEU A 90 -0.74 7.18 18.26
C LEU A 90 -1.50 8.52 18.35
N ASP A 91 -1.14 9.36 19.32
CA ASP A 91 -1.75 10.65 19.64
C ASP A 91 -0.82 11.84 19.33
N ASP A 92 0.30 11.60 18.63
CA ASP A 92 1.24 12.66 18.23
C ASP A 92 0.61 13.63 17.23
N THR A 93 0.30 14.84 17.70
CA THR A 93 -0.29 15.93 16.91
C THR A 93 0.43 16.24 15.60
N LYS A 94 1.77 16.15 15.54
CA LYS A 94 2.53 16.40 14.31
C LYS A 94 2.27 15.33 13.25
N VAL A 95 2.01 14.10 13.67
CA VAL A 95 1.65 13.03 12.74
C VAL A 95 0.26 13.28 12.15
N TYR A 96 -0.68 13.82 12.92
CA TYR A 96 -2.01 14.19 12.41
C TYR A 96 -1.97 15.31 11.35
N GLU A 97 -1.02 16.24 11.47
CA GLU A 97 -0.86 17.34 10.50
C GLU A 97 -0.58 16.84 9.07
N LEU A 98 0.04 15.67 8.91
CA LEU A 98 0.25 15.03 7.58
C LEU A 98 -1.05 14.82 6.80
N PHE A 99 -2.16 14.61 7.51
CA PHE A 99 -3.47 14.33 6.92
C PHE A 99 -4.31 15.59 6.69
N CYS A 100 -3.82 16.75 7.12
CA CYS A 100 -4.53 18.03 7.04
C CYS A 100 -3.87 19.05 6.10
N GLY A 101 -2.58 18.86 5.79
CA GLY A 101 -1.79 19.80 5.01
C GLY A 101 -0.39 19.25 4.68
N THR A 102 0.48 20.13 4.19
CA THR A 102 1.86 19.80 3.79
C THR A 102 2.92 20.54 4.61
N GLU A 103 2.49 21.45 5.49
CA GLU A 103 3.33 22.36 6.25
C GLU A 103 4.30 21.61 7.15
N ILE A 104 3.86 20.51 7.78
CA ILE A 104 4.69 19.72 8.71
C ILE A 104 5.91 19.06 8.04
N ILE A 105 5.88 18.89 6.71
CA ILE A 105 7.03 18.39 5.94
C ILE A 105 7.79 19.51 5.21
N ASN A 106 7.46 20.78 5.47
CA ASN A 106 8.08 21.98 4.92
C ASN A 106 8.07 22.05 3.38
N VAL A 107 6.99 21.61 2.74
CA VAL A 107 6.79 21.73 1.29
C VAL A 107 5.45 22.38 1.00
N GLN A 108 5.34 23.06 -0.14
CA GLN A 108 4.06 23.63 -0.58
C GLN A 108 3.24 22.61 -1.38
N PRO A 109 1.89 22.66 -1.36
CA PRO A 109 1.04 21.69 -2.05
C PRO A 109 1.35 21.50 -3.54
N HIS A 110 1.58 22.61 -4.25
CA HIS A 110 1.92 22.61 -5.68
C HIS A 110 3.28 21.97 -5.98
N GLU A 111 4.19 21.91 -5.00
CA GLU A 111 5.50 21.31 -5.20
C GLU A 111 5.44 19.78 -5.30
N ILE A 112 4.50 19.18 -4.59
CA ILE A 112 4.30 17.72 -4.53
C ILE A 112 3.01 17.25 -5.21
N MET A 113 2.25 18.17 -5.81
CA MET A 113 0.97 17.90 -6.48
C MET A 113 -0.07 17.25 -5.53
N SER A 114 -0.13 17.74 -4.29
CA SER A 114 -1.01 17.21 -3.24
C SER A 114 -1.26 18.25 -2.15
N ASP A 115 -2.51 18.42 -1.73
CA ASP A 115 -2.88 19.34 -0.62
C ASP A 115 -2.67 18.72 0.77
N VAL A 116 -2.30 17.44 0.84
CA VAL A 116 -1.97 16.71 2.07
C VAL A 116 -0.67 15.93 1.90
N ALA A 117 0.06 15.73 3.00
CA ALA A 117 1.33 15.00 3.03
C ALA A 117 1.17 13.52 3.38
N SER A 118 0.14 12.84 2.86
CA SER A 118 -0.13 11.43 3.17
C SER A 118 0.37 10.42 2.13
N TYR A 119 1.15 10.84 1.12
CA TYR A 119 1.83 9.93 0.19
C TYR A 119 2.55 8.78 0.92
N ALA A 120 2.46 7.57 0.38
CA ALA A 120 3.05 6.35 0.95
C ALA A 120 2.55 5.91 2.34
N ILE A 121 1.66 6.67 3.00
CA ILE A 121 1.01 6.20 4.23
C ILE A 121 -0.04 5.15 3.82
N PRO A 122 -0.01 3.92 4.38
CA PRO A 122 -1.05 2.93 4.09
C PRO A 122 -2.44 3.50 4.41
N GLU A 123 -3.46 3.04 3.68
CA GLU A 123 -4.83 3.59 3.68
C GLU A 123 -4.95 5.00 3.08
N PHE A 124 -4.03 5.90 3.41
CA PHE A 124 -4.20 7.35 3.24
C PHE A 124 -3.41 7.95 2.07
N GLY A 125 -2.61 7.14 1.36
CA GLY A 125 -1.76 7.62 0.26
C GLY A 125 -2.37 7.60 -1.14
N THR A 126 -3.52 6.96 -1.32
CA THR A 126 -4.16 6.86 -2.64
C THR A 126 -4.74 8.22 -3.07
N PRO A 127 -4.88 8.52 -4.38
CA PRO A 127 -5.57 9.73 -4.82
C PRO A 127 -6.97 9.88 -4.22
N PHE A 128 -7.71 8.76 -4.13
CA PHE A 128 -9.05 8.73 -3.56
C PHE A 128 -9.07 9.13 -2.08
N THR A 129 -8.25 8.49 -1.26
CA THR A 129 -8.21 8.78 0.18
C THR A 129 -7.60 10.13 0.49
N ARG A 130 -6.64 10.61 -0.32
CA ARG A 130 -6.14 11.99 -0.22
C ARG A 130 -7.22 13.02 -0.47
N GLN A 131 -8.08 12.82 -1.48
CA GLN A 131 -9.21 13.73 -1.70
C GLN A 131 -10.17 13.71 -0.50
N MET A 132 -10.45 12.54 0.08
CA MET A 132 -11.27 12.45 1.30
C MET A 132 -10.66 13.21 2.47
N LEU A 133 -9.34 13.14 2.65
CA LEU A 133 -8.62 13.90 3.67
C LEU A 133 -8.73 15.41 3.44
N VAL A 134 -8.61 15.87 2.20
CA VAL A 134 -8.81 17.29 1.84
C VAL A 134 -10.23 17.75 2.17
N ASP A 135 -11.23 16.92 1.85
CA ASP A 135 -12.65 17.23 2.06
C ASP A 135 -13.02 17.27 3.55
N THR A 136 -12.32 16.51 4.42
CA THR A 136 -12.75 16.26 5.82
C THR A 136 -11.80 16.77 6.89
N LYS A 137 -10.50 16.92 6.58
CA LYS A 137 -9.41 17.37 7.48
C LYS A 137 -9.48 16.75 8.88
N PRO A 138 -9.38 15.42 9.02
CA PRO A 138 -9.54 14.74 10.30
C PRO A 138 -8.35 15.04 11.23
N LYS A 139 -8.64 15.47 12.46
CA LYS A 139 -7.64 15.79 13.49
C LYS A 139 -7.57 14.78 14.64
N THR A 140 -8.31 13.68 14.54
CA THR A 140 -8.45 12.70 15.62
C THR A 140 -8.28 11.29 15.06
N PHE A 141 -7.84 10.37 15.93
CA PHE A 141 -7.74 8.95 15.60
C PHE A 141 -9.07 8.40 15.06
N ALA A 142 -10.17 8.72 15.74
CA ALA A 142 -11.51 8.30 15.32
C ALA A 142 -11.90 8.87 13.93
N GLY A 143 -11.48 10.09 13.61
CA GLY A 143 -11.67 10.67 12.30
C GLY A 143 -10.92 9.90 11.20
N LEU A 144 -9.68 9.49 11.45
CA LEU A 144 -8.92 8.65 10.52
C LEU A 144 -9.54 7.26 10.35
N VAL A 145 -10.06 6.67 11.43
CA VAL A 145 -10.81 5.40 11.37
C VAL A 145 -12.06 5.54 10.50
N LYS A 146 -12.79 6.66 10.60
CA LYS A 146 -13.92 6.94 9.70
C LYS A 146 -13.46 7.03 8.25
N ILE A 147 -12.37 7.74 7.94
CA ILE A 147 -11.85 7.82 6.57
C ILE A 147 -11.49 6.44 6.02
N SER A 148 -10.80 5.59 6.80
CA SER A 148 -10.49 4.21 6.39
C SER A 148 -11.77 3.39 6.14
N GLY A 149 -12.78 3.48 7.00
CA GLY A 149 -14.06 2.80 6.79
C GLY A 149 -14.77 3.26 5.50
N LEU A 150 -14.78 4.58 5.26
CA LEU A 150 -15.39 5.20 4.09
C LEU A 150 -14.65 4.89 2.78
N SER A 151 -13.35 4.63 2.84
CA SER A 151 -12.53 4.41 1.64
C SER A 151 -12.60 3.00 1.07
N HIS A 152 -13.01 2.02 1.87
CA HIS A 152 -13.04 0.60 1.46
C HIS A 152 -14.45 0.07 1.16
N GLY A 153 -15.47 0.89 1.37
CA GLY A 153 -16.86 0.52 1.11
C GLY A 153 -17.35 0.97 -0.28
N THR A 154 -18.12 0.11 -0.95
CA THR A 154 -18.77 0.47 -2.22
C THR A 154 -20.03 1.31 -1.95
N ASP A 155 -20.12 2.46 -2.62
CA ASP A 155 -21.16 3.50 -2.42
C ASP A 155 -21.28 3.99 -0.97
N VAL A 156 -20.17 3.98 -0.24
CA VAL A 156 -20.07 4.53 1.13
C VAL A 156 -19.69 6.02 1.09
N TRP A 157 -18.63 6.38 0.36
CA TRP A 157 -18.23 7.78 0.19
C TRP A 157 -18.86 8.45 -1.04
N LEU A 158 -18.50 7.98 -2.23
CA LEU A 158 -18.97 8.55 -3.50
C LEU A 158 -20.50 8.45 -3.60
N LYS A 159 -21.15 9.55 -3.99
CA LYS A 159 -22.62 9.67 -4.11
C LYS A 159 -23.42 9.41 -2.81
N ASN A 160 -22.74 9.31 -1.67
CA ASN A 160 -23.35 9.07 -0.37
C ASN A 160 -22.76 10.04 0.68
N ALA A 161 -21.84 9.58 1.53
CA ALA A 161 -21.30 10.41 2.62
C ALA A 161 -20.65 11.72 2.13
N GLN A 162 -20.02 11.71 0.95
CA GLN A 162 -19.48 12.94 0.36
C GLN A 162 -20.56 13.99 0.11
N ALA A 163 -21.74 13.58 -0.37
CA ALA A 163 -22.85 14.48 -0.66
C ALA A 163 -23.43 15.07 0.64
N LEU A 164 -23.52 14.27 1.71
CA LEU A 164 -23.95 14.70 3.03
C LEU A 164 -22.97 15.71 3.66
N VAL A 165 -21.67 15.42 3.63
CA VAL A 165 -20.64 16.30 4.20
C VAL A 165 -20.49 17.60 3.40
N SER A 166 -20.71 17.56 2.08
CA SER A 166 -20.68 18.75 1.22
C SER A 166 -22.01 19.53 1.19
N GLY A 167 -23.08 19.01 1.79
CA GLY A 167 -24.40 19.64 1.78
C GLY A 167 -25.07 19.67 0.41
N LYS A 168 -24.73 18.74 -0.48
CA LYS A 168 -25.29 18.62 -1.84
C LYS A 168 -26.59 17.80 -1.89
N THR A 169 -27.04 17.29 -0.75
CA THR A 169 -28.31 16.57 -0.60
C THR A 169 -29.41 17.49 -0.07
N ASP A 170 -30.67 17.11 -0.26
CA ASP A 170 -31.83 17.82 0.28
C ASP A 170 -31.87 17.86 1.83
N PHE A 171 -31.05 17.04 2.49
CA PHE A 171 -30.91 16.99 3.95
C PHE A 171 -30.00 18.09 4.54
N GLY A 172 -29.39 18.93 3.70
CA GLY A 172 -28.39 19.91 4.14
C GLY A 172 -27.04 19.26 4.49
N LYS A 173 -26.20 20.03 5.19
CA LYS A 173 -24.84 19.62 5.56
C LYS A 173 -24.85 18.82 6.86
N ILE A 174 -24.42 17.55 6.79
CA ILE A 174 -24.27 16.68 7.96
C ILE A 174 -22.82 16.74 8.47
N PRO A 175 -22.59 16.87 9.79
CA PRO A 175 -21.25 16.82 10.35
C PRO A 175 -20.53 15.49 10.04
N PHE A 176 -19.24 15.57 9.73
CA PHE A 176 -18.40 14.40 9.45
C PHE A 176 -18.36 13.38 10.61
N ASN A 177 -18.53 13.84 11.86
CA ASN A 177 -18.56 12.95 13.01
C ASN A 177 -19.83 12.09 13.08
N ASP A 178 -20.91 12.50 12.38
CA ASP A 178 -22.22 11.85 12.49
C ASP A 178 -22.44 10.82 11.38
N ILE A 179 -21.76 10.95 10.23
CA ILE A 179 -21.93 10.06 9.08
C ILE A 179 -21.55 8.60 9.38
N ILE A 180 -22.23 7.67 8.69
CA ILE A 180 -21.98 6.23 8.76
C ILE A 180 -20.67 5.91 8.03
N ALA A 181 -19.68 5.39 8.76
CA ALA A 181 -18.38 5.05 8.19
C ALA A 181 -18.02 3.56 8.34
N CYS A 182 -18.49 2.92 9.40
CA CYS A 182 -18.29 1.51 9.66
C CYS A 182 -19.63 0.85 9.97
N ARG A 183 -19.74 -0.47 9.77
CA ARG A 183 -20.98 -1.21 10.11
C ARG A 183 -21.34 -1.05 11.59
N ASP A 184 -20.35 -1.05 12.47
CA ASP A 184 -20.54 -0.97 13.91
C ASP A 184 -21.18 0.37 14.32
N ASP A 185 -20.92 1.45 13.55
CA ASP A 185 -21.59 2.74 13.78
C ASP A 185 -23.10 2.58 13.60
N ILE A 186 -23.57 1.75 12.64
CA ILE A 186 -25.00 1.50 12.45
C ILE A 186 -25.63 0.89 13.68
N MET A 187 -25.02 -0.18 14.20
CA MET A 187 -25.55 -0.89 15.35
C MET A 187 -25.58 0.02 16.58
N VAL A 188 -24.49 0.75 16.84
CA VAL A 188 -24.38 1.62 18.01
C VAL A 188 -25.32 2.81 17.91
N GLN A 189 -25.31 3.55 16.80
CA GLN A 189 -26.15 4.73 16.61
C GLN A 189 -27.65 4.40 16.64
N LEU A 190 -28.07 3.27 16.06
CA LEU A 190 -29.46 2.83 16.15
C LEU A 190 -29.84 2.42 17.59
N SER A 191 -28.93 1.79 18.32
CA SER A 191 -29.17 1.44 19.73
C SER A 191 -29.26 2.69 20.62
N ASP A 192 -28.40 3.70 20.39
CA ASP A 192 -28.43 4.98 21.09
C ASP A 192 -29.73 5.77 20.80
N LEU A 193 -30.32 5.57 19.62
CA LEU A 193 -31.63 6.10 19.23
C LEU A 193 -32.82 5.26 19.73
N GLY A 194 -32.57 4.20 20.51
CA GLY A 194 -33.59 3.41 21.20
C GLY A 194 -34.06 2.15 20.48
N LEU A 195 -33.48 1.77 19.34
CA LEU A 195 -33.81 0.49 18.71
C LEU A 195 -33.31 -0.68 19.56
N GLN A 196 -34.07 -1.77 19.56
CA GLN A 196 -33.66 -3.01 20.20
C GLN A 196 -32.32 -3.52 19.64
N PRO A 197 -31.34 -3.92 20.49
CA PRO A 197 -30.00 -4.30 20.03
C PRO A 197 -29.97 -5.37 18.95
N LEU A 198 -30.84 -6.38 19.05
CA LEU A 198 -30.96 -7.43 18.02
C LEU A 198 -31.42 -6.85 16.68
N LYS A 199 -32.37 -5.90 16.69
CA LYS A 199 -32.86 -5.25 15.47
C LYS A 199 -31.79 -4.35 14.86
N ALA A 200 -31.07 -3.60 15.69
CA ALA A 200 -29.93 -2.78 15.24
C ALA A 200 -28.84 -3.65 14.59
N PHE A 201 -28.52 -4.81 15.17
CA PHE A 201 -27.60 -5.80 14.59
C PHE A 201 -28.09 -6.35 13.25
N GLU A 202 -29.38 -6.72 13.15
CA GLU A 202 -29.97 -7.21 11.91
C GLU A 202 -29.92 -6.17 10.79
N ILE A 203 -30.24 -4.91 11.11
CA ILE A 203 -30.16 -3.78 10.16
C ILE A 203 -28.71 -3.57 9.72
N MET A 204 -27.76 -3.53 10.65
CA MET A 204 -26.33 -3.42 10.35
C MET A 204 -25.87 -4.53 9.37
N GLU A 205 -26.15 -5.79 9.67
CA GLU A 205 -25.72 -6.92 8.82
C GLU A 205 -26.42 -6.93 7.45
N PHE A 206 -27.64 -6.38 7.39
CA PHE A 206 -28.38 -6.21 6.14
C PHE A 206 -27.77 -5.11 5.26
N VAL A 207 -27.51 -3.94 5.84
CA VAL A 207 -26.92 -2.77 5.15
C VAL A 207 -25.50 -3.05 4.68
N ARG A 208 -24.63 -3.61 5.54
CA ARG A 208 -23.22 -3.87 5.19
C ARG A 208 -23.03 -4.88 4.06
N LYS A 209 -24.07 -5.67 3.73
CA LYS A 209 -24.10 -6.64 2.62
C LYS A 209 -24.77 -6.07 1.35
N GLY A 210 -25.12 -4.78 1.35
CA GLY A 210 -25.76 -4.12 0.22
C GLY A 210 -27.18 -4.60 -0.08
N LYS A 211 -27.83 -5.23 0.90
CA LYS A 211 -29.17 -5.78 0.74
C LYS A 211 -30.30 -4.73 0.62
N PRO A 212 -30.19 -3.47 1.08
CA PRO A 212 -31.24 -2.46 0.86
C PRO A 212 -31.66 -2.33 -0.60
N SER A 213 -30.70 -2.41 -1.53
CA SER A 213 -30.98 -2.33 -2.97
C SER A 213 -31.47 -3.63 -3.61
N LYS A 214 -31.33 -4.78 -2.91
CA LYS A 214 -31.65 -6.12 -3.42
C LYS A 214 -32.96 -6.67 -2.87
N ASP A 215 -33.28 -6.35 -1.62
CA ASP A 215 -34.46 -6.82 -0.90
C ASP A 215 -35.23 -5.60 -0.35
N LYS A 216 -35.99 -4.97 -1.26
CA LYS A 216 -36.73 -3.72 -0.97
C LYS A 216 -37.86 -3.92 0.02
N ALA A 217 -38.46 -5.11 0.05
CA ALA A 217 -39.56 -5.42 0.97
C ALA A 217 -39.05 -5.43 2.41
N LYS A 218 -37.98 -6.17 2.69
CA LYS A 218 -37.37 -6.20 4.02
C LYS A 218 -36.74 -4.86 4.41
N TRP A 219 -36.22 -4.12 3.45
CA TRP A 219 -35.72 -2.77 3.69
C TRP A 219 -36.83 -1.83 4.18
N LEU A 220 -38.03 -1.88 3.57
CA LEU A 220 -39.17 -1.07 3.97
C LEU A 220 -39.59 -1.32 5.43
N ASP A 221 -39.57 -2.57 5.88
CA ASP A 221 -39.85 -2.92 7.28
C ASP A 221 -38.84 -2.26 8.24
N TYR A 222 -37.55 -2.28 7.87
CA TYR A 222 -36.50 -1.62 8.65
C TYR A 222 -36.59 -0.10 8.60
N GLU A 223 -36.97 0.50 7.47
CA GLU A 223 -37.23 1.94 7.41
C GLU A 223 -38.35 2.36 8.36
N GLN A 224 -39.46 1.61 8.40
CA GLN A 224 -40.57 1.90 9.30
C GLN A 224 -40.13 1.80 10.76
N GLU A 225 -39.33 0.78 11.09
CA GLU A 225 -38.81 0.60 12.45
C GLU A 225 -37.85 1.74 12.85
N MET A 226 -36.96 2.16 11.94
CA MET A 226 -36.08 3.30 12.14
C MET A 226 -36.87 4.60 12.32
N ARG A 227 -37.91 4.84 11.50
CA ARG A 227 -38.79 6.03 11.63
C ARG A 227 -39.56 6.05 12.95
N LYS A 228 -40.07 4.91 13.42
CA LYS A 228 -40.76 4.80 14.73
C LYS A 228 -39.86 5.20 15.91
N ASN A 229 -38.54 5.01 15.75
CA ASN A 229 -37.54 5.36 16.75
C ASN A 229 -36.85 6.71 16.44
N ASN A 230 -37.49 7.58 15.63
CA ASN A 230 -37.00 8.93 15.30
C ASN A 230 -35.60 8.97 14.67
N VAL A 231 -35.19 7.92 13.95
CA VAL A 231 -33.96 7.94 13.16
C VAL A 231 -34.11 8.96 12.02
N PRO A 232 -33.15 9.89 11.82
CA PRO A 232 -33.25 10.91 10.78
C PRO A 232 -33.36 10.35 9.36
N GLU A 233 -34.14 10.99 8.49
CA GLU A 233 -34.30 10.52 7.09
C GLU A 233 -32.98 10.49 6.30
N TRP A 234 -32.06 11.42 6.56
CA TRP A 234 -30.74 11.41 5.92
C TRP A 234 -29.96 10.12 6.22
N TYR A 235 -30.15 9.58 7.42
CA TYR A 235 -29.48 8.38 7.89
C TYR A 235 -30.05 7.14 7.19
N ILE A 236 -31.38 7.05 7.14
CA ILE A 236 -32.10 5.98 6.44
C ILE A 236 -31.71 6.01 4.95
N TRP A 237 -31.71 7.20 4.34
CA TRP A 237 -31.25 7.38 2.98
C TRP A 237 -29.81 6.91 2.79
N SER A 238 -28.87 7.34 3.64
CA SER A 238 -27.45 6.96 3.55
C SER A 238 -27.26 5.45 3.65
N ALA A 239 -27.93 4.80 4.61
CA ALA A 239 -27.89 3.36 4.80
C ALA A 239 -28.43 2.59 3.58
N SER A 240 -29.41 3.15 2.85
CA SER A 240 -29.95 2.52 1.63
C SER A 240 -28.98 2.51 0.44
N GLN A 241 -28.02 3.45 0.41
CA GLN A 241 -27.07 3.58 -0.71
C GLN A 241 -25.93 2.55 -0.63
N ILE A 242 -25.53 2.17 0.58
CA ILE A 242 -24.37 1.34 0.87
C ILE A 242 -24.49 -0.03 0.19
N LYS A 243 -23.46 -0.44 -0.57
CA LYS A 243 -23.37 -1.78 -1.18
C LYS A 243 -22.48 -2.73 -0.38
N TYR A 244 -21.48 -2.19 0.29
CA TYR A 244 -20.58 -2.94 1.15
C TYR A 244 -19.91 -2.00 2.15
N MET A 245 -19.73 -2.45 3.39
CA MET A 245 -19.09 -1.64 4.42
C MET A 245 -18.23 -2.47 5.38
N PHE A 246 -17.08 -1.90 5.75
CA PHE A 246 -16.08 -2.53 6.59
C PHE A 246 -16.44 -2.52 8.09
N PRO A 247 -15.92 -3.49 8.86
CA PRO A 247 -15.97 -3.47 10.32
C PRO A 247 -14.98 -2.46 10.93
N LYS A 248 -15.41 -1.79 12.01
CA LYS A 248 -14.63 -0.75 12.70
C LYS A 248 -13.32 -1.29 13.28
N ALA A 249 -13.32 -2.52 13.76
CA ALA A 249 -12.11 -3.17 14.26
C ALA A 249 -11.01 -3.29 13.19
N HIS A 250 -11.40 -3.58 11.93
CA HIS A 250 -10.45 -3.69 10.83
C HIS A 250 -9.91 -2.31 10.45
N ALA A 251 -10.78 -1.32 10.24
CA ALA A 251 -10.36 0.06 9.99
C ALA A 251 -9.42 0.57 11.11
N THR A 252 -9.76 0.30 12.37
CA THR A 252 -8.91 0.64 13.52
C THR A 252 -7.53 -0.02 13.43
N ALA A 253 -7.45 -1.32 13.16
CA ALA A 253 -6.17 -2.02 13.07
C ALA A 253 -5.24 -1.42 11.98
N TYR A 254 -5.81 -1.09 10.82
CA TYR A 254 -5.07 -0.47 9.72
C TYR A 254 -4.63 0.96 10.07
N VAL A 255 -5.49 1.76 10.71
CA VAL A 255 -5.12 3.12 11.15
C VAL A 255 -4.02 3.09 12.21
N ILE A 256 -4.01 2.10 13.12
CA ILE A 256 -2.88 1.92 14.05
C ILE A 256 -1.57 1.72 13.27
N MET A 257 -1.55 0.86 12.23
CA MET A 257 -0.33 0.67 11.43
C MET A 257 0.06 1.92 10.66
N ALA A 258 -0.92 2.61 10.04
CA ALA A 258 -0.70 3.85 9.32
C ALA A 258 -0.08 4.93 10.21
N MET A 259 -0.59 5.13 11.43
CA MET A 259 -0.04 6.09 12.38
C MET A 259 1.39 5.74 12.80
N ARG A 260 1.67 4.46 13.06
CA ARG A 260 3.03 4.00 13.40
C ARG A 260 4.03 4.27 12.29
N ILE A 261 3.64 3.98 11.04
CA ILE A 261 4.48 4.21 9.86
C ILE A 261 4.63 5.73 9.59
N ALA A 262 3.56 6.51 9.76
CA ALA A 262 3.54 7.95 9.56
C ALA A 262 4.46 8.69 10.54
N TRP A 263 4.65 8.18 11.75
CA TRP A 263 5.64 8.72 12.69
C TRP A 263 7.04 8.81 12.06
N PHE A 264 7.49 7.75 11.38
CA PHE A 264 8.78 7.77 10.68
C PHE A 264 8.81 8.78 9.53
N LYS A 265 7.68 9.02 8.85
CA LYS A 265 7.61 10.04 7.80
C LYS A 265 7.88 11.46 8.33
N VAL A 266 7.41 11.77 9.54
CA VAL A 266 7.67 13.04 10.21
C VAL A 266 9.12 13.10 10.70
N TYR A 267 9.53 12.14 11.53
CA TYR A 267 10.75 12.26 12.33
C TYR A 267 12.01 11.61 11.73
N LYS A 268 11.85 10.61 10.86
CA LYS A 268 12.94 9.88 10.19
C LYS A 268 12.63 9.69 8.70
N PRO A 269 12.44 10.79 7.94
CA PRO A 269 11.89 10.75 6.58
C PRO A 269 12.70 9.89 5.62
N LEU A 270 14.03 9.95 5.67
CA LEU A 270 14.87 9.15 4.78
C LEU A 270 14.69 7.64 5.01
N LEU A 271 14.52 7.22 6.28
CA LEU A 271 14.21 5.84 6.66
C LEU A 271 12.82 5.42 6.18
N PHE A 272 11.83 6.30 6.31
CA PHE A 272 10.50 6.09 5.77
C PHE A 272 10.52 5.87 4.24
N TYR A 273 11.20 6.75 3.50
CA TYR A 273 11.30 6.62 2.05
C TYR A 273 12.08 5.35 1.64
N SER A 274 13.19 5.06 2.32
CA SER A 274 13.94 3.82 2.14
C SER A 274 13.04 2.59 2.28
N GLY A 275 12.24 2.53 3.35
CA GLY A 275 11.29 1.43 3.56
C GLY A 275 10.22 1.34 2.47
N PHE A 276 9.61 2.48 2.08
CA PHE A 276 8.58 2.50 1.03
C PHE A 276 9.12 1.99 -0.31
N PHE A 277 10.23 2.55 -0.78
CA PHE A 277 10.81 2.17 -2.08
C PHE A 277 11.34 0.74 -2.08
N SER A 278 11.80 0.23 -0.94
CA SER A 278 12.34 -1.13 -0.83
C SER A 278 11.27 -2.22 -0.67
N LYS A 279 10.15 -1.91 -0.01
CA LYS A 279 9.17 -2.92 0.43
C LYS A 279 7.78 -2.80 -0.18
N ARG A 280 7.44 -1.66 -0.80
CA ARG A 280 6.09 -1.40 -1.33
C ARG A 280 6.07 -0.97 -2.79
N ALA A 281 7.03 -0.14 -3.20
CA ALA A 281 7.11 0.28 -4.59
C ALA A 281 7.45 -0.93 -5.48
N VAL A 282 6.63 -1.17 -6.50
CA VAL A 282 6.79 -2.29 -7.43
C VAL A 282 7.21 -1.86 -8.83
N GLN A 283 7.12 -0.56 -9.13
CA GLN A 283 7.48 -0.01 -10.42
C GLN A 283 8.34 1.24 -10.23
N PHE A 284 9.43 1.31 -11.00
CA PHE A 284 10.39 2.40 -10.98
C PHE A 284 10.65 2.95 -12.38
N ASP A 285 11.12 4.18 -12.43
CA ASP A 285 11.70 4.81 -13.63
C ASP A 285 13.04 5.41 -13.18
N TYR A 286 14.10 4.61 -13.33
CA TYR A 286 15.42 4.91 -12.75
C TYR A 286 15.95 6.27 -13.22
N GLU A 287 15.91 6.52 -14.53
CA GLU A 287 16.48 7.74 -15.13
C GLU A 287 15.74 8.98 -14.63
N ILE A 288 14.41 8.92 -14.61
CA ILE A 288 13.56 10.02 -14.13
C ILE A 288 13.80 10.28 -12.65
N MET A 289 13.90 9.23 -11.82
CA MET A 289 14.13 9.37 -10.38
C MET A 289 15.49 10.01 -10.07
N VAL A 290 16.55 9.56 -10.75
CA VAL A 290 17.91 10.12 -10.57
C VAL A 290 18.03 11.53 -11.12
N ALA A 291 17.31 11.86 -12.20
CA ALA A 291 17.29 13.22 -12.77
C ALA A 291 16.62 14.26 -11.84
N GLY A 292 15.83 13.83 -10.85
CA GLY A 292 15.32 14.67 -9.78
C GLY A 292 13.97 15.32 -10.04
N ALA A 293 13.60 16.28 -9.16
CA ALA A 293 12.22 16.74 -8.99
C ALA A 293 11.53 17.24 -10.28
N ASN A 294 12.25 17.97 -11.16
CA ASN A 294 11.67 18.50 -12.39
C ASN A 294 11.32 17.38 -13.39
N ALA A 295 12.22 16.41 -13.57
CA ALA A 295 11.97 15.26 -14.44
C ALA A 295 10.80 14.42 -13.92
N ILE A 296 10.78 14.16 -12.60
CA ILE A 296 9.69 13.43 -11.92
C ILE A 296 8.35 14.14 -12.15
N ARG A 297 8.28 15.45 -11.92
CA ARG A 297 7.03 16.23 -12.11
C ARG A 297 6.55 16.20 -13.55
N ASN A 298 7.45 16.38 -14.52
CA ASN A 298 7.09 16.36 -15.93
C ASN A 298 6.51 14.99 -16.31
N LYS A 299 7.17 13.90 -15.88
CA LYS A 299 6.68 12.54 -16.11
C LYS A 299 5.31 12.29 -15.48
N LEU A 300 5.10 12.72 -14.24
CA LEU A 300 3.80 12.64 -13.56
C LEU A 300 2.71 13.40 -14.32
N THR A 301 3.02 14.60 -14.81
CA THR A 301 2.08 15.43 -15.57
C THR A 301 1.64 14.71 -16.85
N THR A 302 2.59 14.21 -17.64
CA THR A 302 2.29 13.44 -18.86
C THR A 302 1.45 12.19 -18.60
N LEU A 303 1.75 11.45 -17.52
CA LEU A 303 0.99 10.26 -17.16
C LEU A 303 -0.44 10.62 -16.73
N ASN A 304 -0.61 11.68 -15.95
CA ASN A 304 -1.93 12.14 -15.51
C ASN A 304 -2.77 12.72 -16.66
N GLU A 305 -2.16 13.36 -17.66
CA GLU A 305 -2.89 13.85 -18.84
C GLU A 305 -3.41 12.70 -19.72
N SER A 306 -2.74 11.55 -19.70
CA SER A 306 -3.09 10.35 -20.48
C SER A 306 -4.20 9.50 -19.83
N SER A 307 -4.99 10.06 -18.93
CA SER A 307 -5.92 9.38 -18.00
C SER A 307 -6.95 8.42 -18.61
N PHE A 308 -7.19 8.45 -19.92
CA PHE A 308 -8.10 7.51 -20.59
C PHE A 308 -7.37 6.19 -20.92
N ASN A 309 -7.36 5.26 -19.96
CA ASN A 309 -6.77 3.90 -20.02
C ASN A 309 -5.30 3.76 -19.62
N LEU A 310 -4.95 4.17 -18.39
CA LEU A 310 -3.65 3.85 -17.81
C LEU A 310 -3.47 2.33 -17.67
N LYS A 311 -2.27 1.84 -17.98
CA LYS A 311 -1.90 0.45 -17.69
C LYS A 311 -1.59 0.33 -16.19
N VAL A 312 -1.75 -0.85 -15.61
CA VAL A 312 -1.37 -1.14 -14.21
C VAL A 312 0.07 -0.73 -13.90
N LYS A 313 0.99 -0.89 -14.87
CA LYS A 313 2.39 -0.42 -14.75
C LYS A 313 2.47 1.09 -14.56
N ASP A 314 1.67 1.86 -15.30
CA ASP A 314 1.66 3.32 -15.25
C ASP A 314 1.01 3.81 -13.95
N GLU A 315 -0.07 3.17 -13.50
CA GLU A 315 -0.70 3.47 -12.20
C GLU A 315 0.28 3.27 -11.04
N ASN A 316 0.99 2.14 -11.02
CA ASN A 316 2.03 1.87 -10.02
C ASN A 316 3.18 2.87 -10.11
N LEU A 317 3.57 3.27 -11.32
CA LEU A 317 4.62 4.27 -11.51
C LEU A 317 4.19 5.66 -11.00
N ILE A 318 2.94 6.07 -11.21
CA ILE A 318 2.39 7.33 -10.67
C ILE A 318 2.51 7.35 -9.14
N VAL A 319 2.17 6.24 -8.48
CA VAL A 319 2.30 6.12 -7.02
C VAL A 319 3.76 6.29 -6.60
N THR A 320 4.70 5.55 -7.21
CA THR A 320 6.13 5.66 -6.91
C THR A 320 6.66 7.08 -7.14
N LEU A 321 6.35 7.68 -8.29
CA LEU A 321 6.85 8.99 -8.66
C LEU A 321 6.25 10.11 -7.79
N GLY A 322 5.01 9.99 -7.32
CA GLY A 322 4.44 10.94 -6.36
C GLY A 322 5.23 10.98 -5.05
N VAL A 323 5.60 9.81 -4.53
CA VAL A 323 6.44 9.69 -3.33
C VAL A 323 7.87 10.16 -3.60
N ALA A 324 8.41 9.88 -4.79
CA ALA A 324 9.73 10.35 -5.21
C ALA A 324 9.80 11.88 -5.34
N LEU A 325 8.74 12.51 -5.85
CA LEU A 325 8.61 13.96 -5.92
C LEU A 325 8.59 14.56 -4.51
N GLU A 326 7.81 13.98 -3.60
CA GLU A 326 7.76 14.42 -2.20
C GLU A 326 9.15 14.30 -1.53
N MET A 327 9.80 13.15 -1.64
CA MET A 327 11.15 12.95 -1.08
C MET A 327 12.15 13.98 -1.62
N THR A 328 12.14 14.22 -2.93
CA THR A 328 13.07 15.19 -3.55
C THR A 328 12.76 16.63 -3.15
N LYS A 329 11.49 16.96 -2.95
CA LYS A 329 11.07 18.27 -2.44
C LYS A 329 11.36 18.51 -0.98
N ARG A 330 11.54 17.44 -0.19
CA ARG A 330 12.06 17.52 1.18
C ARG A 330 13.59 17.61 1.25
N GLY A 331 14.28 17.71 0.12
CA GLY A 331 15.72 17.95 0.04
C GLY A 331 16.61 16.72 -0.11
N TYR A 332 16.04 15.53 -0.31
CA TYR A 332 16.80 14.30 -0.55
C TYR A 332 16.94 13.99 -2.05
N ASN A 333 17.91 13.16 -2.41
CA ASN A 333 18.14 12.78 -3.81
C ASN A 333 18.13 11.25 -4.01
N PHE A 334 17.87 10.81 -5.24
CA PHE A 334 18.18 9.44 -5.63
C PHE A 334 19.62 9.40 -6.13
N LEU A 335 20.45 8.63 -5.44
CA LEU A 335 21.85 8.44 -5.81
C LEU A 335 21.92 7.31 -6.84
N PRO A 336 22.70 7.50 -7.91
CA PRO A 336 22.80 6.51 -8.98
C PRO A 336 23.37 5.21 -8.46
N ILE A 337 23.06 4.11 -9.16
CA ILE A 337 23.64 2.81 -8.88
C ILE A 337 25.16 2.88 -8.97
N ASP A 338 25.77 2.13 -8.08
CA ASP A 338 27.20 1.90 -7.95
C ASP A 338 27.39 0.41 -7.70
N ILE A 339 28.25 -0.20 -8.52
CA ILE A 339 28.45 -1.66 -8.51
C ILE A 339 28.95 -2.19 -7.16
N ASN A 340 29.75 -1.40 -6.44
CA ASN A 340 30.37 -1.80 -5.20
C ASN A 340 29.59 -1.36 -3.95
N ARG A 341 28.58 -0.48 -4.10
CA ARG A 341 27.82 0.08 -2.96
C ARG A 341 26.33 -0.26 -2.95
N SER A 342 25.70 -0.43 -4.11
CA SER A 342 24.24 -0.60 -4.19
C SER A 342 23.81 -1.97 -3.67
N ASP A 343 22.63 -2.04 -3.06
CA ASP A 343 22.05 -3.32 -2.64
C ASP A 343 21.29 -4.00 -3.79
N ALA A 344 20.96 -5.28 -3.61
CA ALA A 344 20.14 -6.01 -4.58
C ALA A 344 18.74 -5.40 -4.73
N THR A 345 18.06 -5.16 -3.61
CA THR A 345 16.64 -4.76 -3.59
C THR A 345 16.33 -3.59 -2.66
N THR A 346 17.27 -3.23 -1.79
CA THR A 346 17.05 -2.21 -0.76
C THR A 346 17.57 -0.84 -1.21
N PHE A 347 16.73 0.19 -1.10
CA PHE A 347 17.14 1.57 -1.23
C PHE A 347 17.92 1.97 0.02
N THR A 348 19.25 1.98 -0.05
CA THR A 348 20.09 2.23 1.13
C THR A 348 20.21 3.72 1.41
N MET A 349 20.19 4.09 2.70
CA MET A 349 20.31 5.48 3.13
C MET A 349 21.77 5.94 3.10
N GLU A 350 22.00 7.13 2.55
CA GLU A 350 23.28 7.84 2.58
C GLU A 350 23.03 9.34 2.86
N ASP A 351 24.06 10.10 3.22
CA ASP A 351 23.94 11.49 3.70
C ASP A 351 23.07 12.41 2.83
N LYS A 352 23.09 12.22 1.51
CA LYS A 352 22.39 13.08 0.53
C LYS A 352 21.12 12.46 -0.06
N GLY A 353 20.70 11.28 0.41
CA GLY A 353 19.48 10.63 -0.04
C GLY A 353 19.56 9.10 -0.10
N LEU A 354 18.91 8.50 -1.09
CA LEU A 354 18.80 7.04 -1.21
C LEU A 354 19.59 6.52 -2.40
N ARG A 355 20.48 5.56 -2.18
CA ARG A 355 21.12 4.83 -3.27
C ARG A 355 20.14 3.83 -3.86
N MET A 356 19.95 3.92 -5.17
CA MET A 356 19.09 3.05 -5.95
C MET A 356 19.65 1.60 -5.92
N PRO A 357 18.81 0.57 -5.71
CA PRO A 357 19.23 -0.83 -5.80
C PRO A 357 19.25 -1.33 -7.24
N PHE A 358 19.92 -2.46 -7.48
CA PHE A 358 19.95 -3.09 -8.81
C PHE A 358 18.55 -3.46 -9.32
N SER A 359 17.63 -3.86 -8.43
CA SER A 359 16.25 -4.19 -8.80
C SER A 359 15.43 -3.02 -9.35
N ALA A 360 15.91 -1.77 -9.22
CA ALA A 360 15.24 -0.61 -9.80
C ALA A 360 15.54 -0.44 -11.30
N ILE A 361 16.48 -1.22 -11.87
CA ILE A 361 16.79 -1.19 -13.30
C ILE A 361 15.80 -2.08 -14.07
N ASP A 362 15.12 -1.48 -15.05
CA ASP A 362 14.26 -2.21 -15.97
C ASP A 362 15.06 -3.24 -16.78
N GLY A 363 14.66 -4.52 -16.66
CA GLY A 363 15.34 -5.67 -17.27
C GLY A 363 16.33 -6.40 -16.33
N LEU A 364 16.59 -5.90 -15.12
CA LEU A 364 17.44 -6.55 -14.12
C LEU A 364 16.56 -7.23 -13.04
N GLY A 365 16.36 -8.54 -13.17
CA GLY A 365 15.56 -9.32 -12.22
C GLY A 365 16.26 -9.54 -10.87
N ALA A 366 15.48 -9.75 -9.81
CA ALA A 366 16.00 -9.91 -8.44
C ALA A 366 17.08 -11.00 -8.30
N SER A 367 16.96 -12.12 -9.03
CA SER A 367 17.98 -13.19 -9.03
C SER A 367 19.36 -12.68 -9.48
N VAL A 368 19.40 -11.87 -10.55
CA VAL A 368 20.66 -11.26 -11.03
C VAL A 368 21.16 -10.22 -10.04
N ALA A 369 20.26 -9.44 -9.42
CA ALA A 369 20.63 -8.49 -8.39
C ALA A 369 21.33 -9.19 -7.20
N TYR A 370 20.79 -10.31 -6.71
CA TYR A 370 21.42 -11.07 -5.64
C TYR A 370 22.74 -11.75 -6.06
N ASP A 371 22.84 -12.21 -7.31
CA ASP A 371 24.09 -12.76 -7.87
C ASP A 371 25.22 -11.72 -7.83
N ILE A 372 24.94 -10.46 -8.21
CA ILE A 372 25.90 -9.35 -8.12
C ILE A 372 26.40 -9.17 -6.69
N ILE A 373 25.49 -9.15 -5.70
CA ILE A 373 25.86 -8.99 -4.29
C ILE A 373 26.69 -10.17 -3.79
N SER A 374 26.29 -11.40 -4.15
CA SER A 374 27.03 -12.61 -3.79
C SER A 374 28.46 -12.53 -4.31
N LYS A 375 28.62 -12.20 -5.59
CA LYS A 375 29.94 -12.11 -6.23
C LYS A 375 30.78 -10.97 -5.64
N ARG A 376 30.18 -9.80 -5.40
CA ARG A 376 30.86 -8.69 -4.71
C ARG A 376 31.35 -9.07 -3.31
N THR A 377 30.57 -9.88 -2.60
CA THR A 377 30.89 -10.31 -1.22
C THR A 377 32.08 -11.27 -1.21
N GLU A 378 32.25 -12.08 -2.24
CA GLU A 378 33.46 -12.92 -2.42
C GLU A 378 34.71 -12.03 -2.58
N LYS A 379 34.62 -10.99 -3.43
CA LYS A 379 35.68 -10.00 -3.66
C LYS A 379 35.10 -8.74 -4.32
N PRO A 380 35.47 -7.51 -3.90
CA PRO A 380 35.06 -6.28 -4.60
C PRO A 380 35.41 -6.31 -6.09
N PHE A 381 34.58 -5.67 -6.91
CA PHE A 381 34.86 -5.56 -8.35
C PHE A 381 35.95 -4.53 -8.59
N THR A 382 36.91 -4.85 -9.46
CA THR A 382 38.06 -3.97 -9.75
C THR A 382 38.06 -3.43 -11.19
N THR A 383 37.52 -4.19 -12.15
CA THR A 383 37.47 -3.82 -13.57
C THR A 383 36.09 -4.11 -14.15
N ARG A 384 35.79 -3.53 -15.31
CA ARG A 384 34.52 -3.78 -16.02
C ARG A 384 34.41 -5.21 -16.51
N GLU A 385 35.53 -5.80 -16.91
CA GLU A 385 35.68 -7.18 -17.36
C GLU A 385 35.40 -8.16 -16.21
N ASP A 386 35.93 -7.90 -15.01
CA ASP A 386 35.69 -8.66 -13.79
C ASP A 386 34.18 -8.73 -13.45
N VAL A 387 33.45 -7.62 -13.66
CA VAL A 387 31.97 -7.62 -13.50
C VAL A 387 31.30 -8.51 -14.55
N LYS A 388 31.69 -8.40 -15.83
CA LYS A 388 31.10 -9.21 -16.93
C LYS A 388 31.33 -10.70 -16.74
N GLU A 389 32.52 -11.09 -16.30
CA GLU A 389 32.91 -12.50 -16.17
C GLU A 389 32.24 -13.18 -14.97
N ARG A 390 32.12 -12.46 -13.84
CA ARG A 390 31.66 -13.07 -12.59
C ARG A 390 30.16 -13.01 -12.38
N THR A 391 29.47 -12.08 -13.03
CA THR A 391 28.04 -11.85 -12.82
C THR A 391 27.20 -12.36 -13.99
N LYS A 392 25.92 -12.65 -13.72
CA LYS A 392 24.94 -13.04 -14.76
C LYS A 392 24.29 -11.85 -15.46
N ILE A 393 24.96 -10.69 -15.49
CA ILE A 393 24.42 -9.49 -16.14
C ILE A 393 24.45 -9.69 -17.66
N ASN A 394 23.30 -9.49 -18.32
CA ASN A 394 23.23 -9.52 -19.78
C ASN A 394 23.82 -8.24 -20.40
N LYS A 395 24.16 -8.30 -21.69
CA LYS A 395 24.79 -7.18 -22.42
C LYS A 395 24.00 -5.87 -22.31
N THR A 396 22.68 -5.90 -22.49
CA THR A 396 21.83 -4.70 -22.46
C THR A 396 21.83 -4.04 -21.08
N VAL A 397 21.74 -4.82 -20.01
CA VAL A 397 21.78 -4.30 -18.64
C VAL A 397 23.19 -3.79 -18.31
N PHE A 398 24.24 -4.45 -18.79
CA PHE A 398 25.61 -3.99 -18.63
C PHE A 398 25.82 -2.60 -19.25
N GLU A 399 25.38 -2.41 -20.49
CA GLU A 399 25.45 -1.13 -21.20
C GLU A 399 24.67 -0.03 -20.47
N LYS A 400 23.47 -0.34 -19.93
CA LYS A 400 22.71 0.61 -19.09
C LYS A 400 23.48 0.99 -17.83
N LEU A 401 24.05 0.03 -17.11
CA LEU A 401 24.84 0.27 -15.90
C LEU A 401 26.05 1.18 -16.19
N GLU A 402 26.70 0.97 -17.34
CA GLU A 402 27.79 1.82 -17.81
C GLU A 402 27.32 3.25 -18.09
N GLN A 403 26.20 3.42 -18.81
CA GLN A 403 25.59 4.74 -19.07
C GLN A 403 25.19 5.46 -17.79
N PHE A 404 24.74 4.73 -16.77
CA PHE A 404 24.38 5.26 -15.46
C PHE A 404 25.59 5.59 -14.58
N GLY A 405 26.81 5.30 -15.05
CA GLY A 405 28.04 5.55 -14.30
C GLY A 405 28.27 4.59 -13.14
N ALA A 406 27.64 3.41 -13.15
CA ALA A 406 27.77 2.42 -12.08
C ALA A 406 29.20 1.87 -11.92
N PHE A 407 30.03 2.00 -12.96
CA PHE A 407 31.41 1.54 -13.03
C PHE A 407 32.44 2.69 -12.95
N LYS A 408 32.02 3.88 -12.52
CA LYS A 408 32.88 5.09 -12.51
C LYS A 408 34.19 4.93 -11.72
N ASP A 409 34.17 4.10 -10.68
CA ASP A 409 35.32 3.88 -9.78
C ASP A 409 36.10 2.59 -10.16
N LEU A 410 35.73 1.92 -11.25
CA LEU A 410 36.43 0.74 -11.76
C LEU A 410 37.51 1.15 -12.78
N ASN A 411 38.64 0.46 -12.74
CA ASN A 411 39.69 0.64 -13.75
C ASN A 411 39.21 0.12 -15.10
N VAL A 412 39.57 0.82 -16.17
CA VAL A 412 39.48 0.30 -17.53
C VAL A 412 40.74 -0.52 -17.79
N GLU A 413 40.63 -1.82 -18.01
CA GLU A 413 41.76 -2.54 -18.58
C GLU A 413 41.96 -2.08 -20.02
N ASN A 414 43.00 -1.28 -20.26
CA ASN A 414 43.56 -1.15 -21.59
C ASN A 414 44.12 -2.52 -21.95
N SER A 415 43.39 -3.28 -22.75
CA SER A 415 43.95 -4.37 -23.53
C SER A 415 44.89 -3.75 -24.58
N VAL A 416 46.08 -3.34 -24.14
CA VAL A 416 47.22 -3.23 -25.05
C VAL A 416 47.47 -4.65 -25.52
N ILE A 417 46.97 -4.95 -26.70
CA ILE A 417 47.38 -6.10 -27.48
C ILE A 417 48.89 -5.92 -27.68
N GLU A 418 49.71 -6.61 -26.88
CA GLU A 418 51.11 -6.92 -27.23
C GLU A 418 51.10 -7.87 -28.43
N ALA A 419 50.67 -7.37 -29.59
CA ALA A 419 50.96 -7.98 -30.87
C ALA A 419 52.39 -7.57 -31.22
N GLY A 420 53.34 -8.32 -30.66
CA GLY A 420 54.63 -8.63 -31.27
C GLY A 420 55.37 -7.47 -31.91
N LEU A 421 55.98 -6.62 -31.09
CA LEU A 421 57.15 -5.83 -31.48
C LEU A 421 58.38 -6.75 -31.54
N PHE A 422 58.33 -7.81 -32.34
CA PHE A 422 59.47 -8.67 -32.69
C PHE A 422 59.25 -9.31 -34.06
N ALA A 423 59.56 -8.56 -35.10
CA ALA A 423 60.02 -9.08 -36.38
C ALA A 423 60.93 -8.02 -37.01
N LEU A 424 62.22 -8.11 -36.66
CA LEU A 424 63.33 -7.55 -37.44
C LEU A 424 63.59 -8.48 -38.63
#